data_AF-A0A7W1VCK0-F1
#
_entry.id   AF-A0A7W1VCK0-F1
#
_cell.length_a   1.000
_cell.length_b   1.000
_cell.length_c   1.000
_cell.angle_alpha   90.00
_cell.angle_beta   90.00
_cell.angle_gamma   90.00
#
_symmetry.space_group_name_H-M   'P 1'
#
loop_
_entity.id
_entity.type
_entity.pdbx_description
1 polymer ?
#
loop_
_entity_poly.entity_id
_entity_poly.type
_entity_poly.pdbx_seq_one_letter_code
_entity_poly.pdbx_strand_id
1 'polypeptide(L)'
;MGGQVKAASSRFCEGGGWVLTEKGKTMLVRGRHVQFDIDLRTGGVRNWTLTGALNTGRLVERPTMIFSEKTPLHGAVLTQTDRLRNDRGDLIFIRTNGVVEVKIQAKDCSQGGIFQMEIERDDAPSTRVRHVLAPETFYFDNPNFRAREGDVVPFSNSAGQ
;
A
#
# COMPACT_ATOMS: atom_id res chain seq x y z
N MET A 1 12.38 -32.63 3.42
CA MET A 1 13.35 -31.72 2.75
C MET A 1 12.65 -30.38 2.52
N GLY A 2 12.90 -29.39 3.40
CA GLY A 2 12.28 -28.07 3.31
C GLY A 2 13.23 -27.09 2.63
N GLY A 3 12.96 -26.74 1.38
CA GLY A 3 13.67 -25.68 0.68
C GLY A 3 13.18 -24.32 1.15
N GLN A 4 14.05 -23.56 1.83
CA GLN A 4 13.84 -22.13 2.06
C GLN A 4 13.89 -21.42 0.70
N VAL A 5 12.73 -21.08 0.15
CA VAL A 5 12.66 -20.27 -1.06
C VAL A 5 12.92 -18.81 -0.67
N LYS A 6 14.17 -18.35 -0.84
CA LYS A 6 14.49 -16.93 -0.86
C LYS A 6 13.81 -16.31 -2.09
N ALA A 7 12.72 -15.56 -1.92
CA ALA A 7 12.30 -14.63 -2.96
C ALA A 7 13.44 -13.63 -3.23
N ALA A 8 13.42 -13.00 -4.40
CA ALA A 8 14.22 -11.82 -4.66
C ALA A 8 13.83 -10.71 -3.66
N SER A 9 14.37 -10.78 -2.44
CA SER A 9 14.32 -9.68 -1.50
C SER A 9 15.19 -8.61 -2.12
N SER A 10 14.57 -7.61 -2.74
CA SER A 10 15.31 -6.38 -3.02
C SER A 10 15.98 -5.95 -1.71
N ARG A 11 17.17 -5.38 -1.80
CA ARG A 11 18.00 -4.98 -0.66
C ARG A 11 17.22 -4.17 0.41
N PHE A 12 16.13 -3.52 0.02
CA PHE A 12 15.30 -2.70 0.88
C PHE A 12 14.20 -3.43 1.68
N CYS A 13 13.93 -4.71 1.36
CA CYS A 13 12.88 -5.52 1.98
C CYS A 13 13.41 -6.62 2.90
N GLU A 14 14.72 -6.63 3.16
CA GLU A 14 15.36 -7.66 3.99
C GLU A 14 14.75 -7.71 5.39
N GLY A 15 14.43 -8.92 5.85
CA GLY A 15 13.76 -9.16 7.13
C GLY A 15 12.30 -8.71 7.17
N GLY A 16 11.71 -8.31 6.04
CA GLY A 16 10.31 -7.93 5.93
C GLY A 16 9.35 -9.12 6.06
N GLY A 17 8.15 -8.84 6.55
CA GLY A 17 7.09 -9.82 6.78
C GLY A 17 5.91 -9.19 7.51
N TRP A 18 4.77 -9.87 7.54
CA TRP A 18 3.54 -9.30 8.10
C TRP A 18 2.96 -10.16 9.22
N VAL A 19 2.64 -9.53 10.34
CA VAL A 19 1.74 -10.03 11.38
C VAL A 19 0.39 -9.35 11.19
N LEU A 20 -0.66 -10.15 11.06
CA LEU A 20 -2.03 -9.69 10.86
C LEU A 20 -2.85 -10.01 12.10
N THR A 21 -3.62 -9.04 12.60
CA THR A 21 -4.50 -9.24 13.75
C THR A 21 -5.83 -8.56 13.52
N GLU A 22 -6.92 -9.31 13.50
CA GLU A 22 -8.27 -8.75 13.41
C GLU A 22 -8.76 -8.30 14.80
N LYS A 23 -9.30 -7.08 14.85
CA LYS A 23 -9.94 -6.47 16.02
C LYS A 23 -11.26 -5.84 15.60
N GLY A 24 -12.34 -6.61 15.71
CA GLY A 24 -13.67 -6.17 15.29
C GLY A 24 -13.73 -5.87 13.80
N LYS A 25 -13.89 -4.60 13.43
CA LYS A 25 -14.00 -4.15 12.03
C LYS A 25 -12.66 -3.69 11.43
N THR A 26 -11.56 -3.94 12.13
CA THR A 26 -10.23 -3.46 11.73
C THR A 26 -9.25 -4.62 11.71
N MET A 27 -8.44 -4.71 10.65
CA MET A 27 -7.28 -5.58 10.60
C MET A 27 -6.02 -4.74 10.83
N LEU A 28 -5.29 -5.05 11.90
CA LEU A 28 -3.98 -4.48 12.18
C LEU A 28 -2.95 -5.20 11.31
N VAL A 29 -2.24 -4.47 10.47
CA VAL A 29 -1.15 -4.97 9.63
C VAL A 29 0.16 -4.44 10.18
N ARG A 30 1.00 -5.33 10.70
CA ARG A 30 2.26 -4.97 11.36
C ARG A 30 3.41 -5.68 10.66
N GLY A 31 4.27 -4.90 10.02
CA GLY A 31 5.53 -5.38 9.45
C GLY A 31 6.75 -4.83 10.18
N ARG A 32 7.92 -5.24 9.72
CA ARG A 32 9.20 -4.76 10.23
C ARG A 32 9.44 -3.31 9.83
N HIS A 33 9.17 -2.97 8.57
CA HIS A 33 9.50 -1.67 7.97
C HIS A 33 8.26 -0.78 7.83
N VAL A 34 7.08 -1.38 7.68
CA VAL A 34 5.82 -0.69 7.46
C VAL A 34 4.74 -1.23 8.41
N GLN A 35 3.86 -0.35 8.89
CA GLN A 35 2.65 -0.74 9.60
C GLN A 35 1.47 0.14 9.21
N PHE A 36 0.26 -0.42 9.23
CA PHE A 36 -0.99 0.28 8.93
C PHE A 36 -2.20 -0.54 9.38
N ASP A 37 -3.39 0.05 9.32
CA ASP A 37 -4.64 -0.61 9.65
C ASP A 37 -5.56 -0.64 8.44
N ILE A 38 -6.33 -1.72 8.28
CA ILE A 38 -7.35 -1.85 7.24
C ILE A 38 -8.72 -1.85 7.89
N ASP A 39 -9.62 -0.99 7.42
CA ASP A 39 -11.05 -1.04 7.73
C ASP A 39 -11.70 -2.15 6.89
N LEU A 40 -12.17 -3.22 7.55
CA LEU A 40 -12.70 -4.40 6.88
C LEU A 40 -14.04 -4.14 6.17
N ARG A 41 -14.74 -3.04 6.50
CA ARG A 41 -16.03 -2.70 5.88
C ARG A 41 -15.87 -1.91 4.59
N THR A 42 -14.78 -1.19 4.43
CA THR A 42 -14.57 -0.29 3.28
C THR A 42 -13.29 -0.60 2.52
N GLY A 43 -12.38 -1.43 3.05
CA GLY A 43 -11.04 -1.55 2.49
C GLY A 43 -10.21 -0.26 2.63
N GLY A 44 -10.64 0.69 3.48
CA GLY A 44 -9.86 1.90 3.76
C GLY A 44 -8.59 1.57 4.55
N VAL A 45 -7.49 2.23 4.23
CA VAL A 45 -6.22 2.10 4.94
C VAL A 45 -6.01 3.31 5.84
N ARG A 46 -5.58 3.07 7.08
CA ARG A 46 -5.30 4.12 8.07
C ARG A 46 -3.89 3.99 8.64
N ASN A 47 -3.36 5.10 9.13
CA ASN A 47 -2.12 5.16 9.91
C ASN A 47 -0.90 4.54 9.21
N TRP A 48 -0.75 4.76 7.90
CA TRP A 48 0.37 4.18 7.17
C TRP A 48 1.68 4.79 7.65
N THR A 49 2.53 3.95 8.23
CA THR A 49 3.69 4.37 8.99
C THR A 49 4.92 3.59 8.56
N LEU A 50 6.00 4.30 8.25
CA LEU A 50 7.33 3.71 8.18
C LEU A 50 7.88 3.60 9.60
N THR A 51 8.35 2.42 9.99
CA THR A 51 8.78 2.15 11.37
C THR A 51 10.14 2.76 11.71
N GLY A 52 10.97 3.02 10.69
CA GLY A 52 12.36 3.45 10.84
C GLY A 52 13.34 2.32 11.17
N ALA A 53 12.92 1.06 11.01
CA ALA A 53 13.79 -0.10 11.20
C ALA A 53 15.07 0.01 10.35
N LEU A 54 16.19 -0.46 10.91
CA LEU A 54 17.47 -0.45 10.22
C LEU A 54 17.41 -1.27 8.93
N ASN A 55 17.71 -0.60 7.82
CA ASN A 55 17.95 -1.16 6.50
C ASN A 55 18.72 -0.10 5.69
N THR A 56 19.50 -0.55 4.72
CA THR A 56 20.26 0.34 3.83
C THR A 56 19.42 1.33 3.00
N GLY A 57 18.12 1.07 2.79
CA GLY A 57 17.19 1.95 2.09
C GLY A 57 16.30 2.76 3.03
N ARG A 58 16.57 2.77 4.34
CA ARG A 58 15.76 3.46 5.34
C ARG A 58 15.62 4.96 5.01
N LEU A 59 14.38 5.44 4.93
CA LEU A 59 14.06 6.85 4.68
C LEU A 59 13.89 7.69 5.96
N VAL A 60 13.51 7.05 7.07
CA VAL A 60 13.20 7.71 8.34
C VAL A 60 13.88 6.99 9.51
N GLU A 61 14.27 7.70 10.57
CA GLU A 61 14.99 7.10 11.71
C GLU A 61 14.10 6.76 12.91
N ARG A 62 12.87 7.26 12.89
CA ARG A 62 11.85 7.05 13.91
C ARG A 62 10.51 6.69 13.24
N PRO A 63 9.57 6.05 13.95
CA PRO A 63 8.23 5.83 13.43
C PRO A 63 7.63 7.13 12.88
N THR A 64 7.36 7.14 11.57
CA THR A 64 6.89 8.32 10.84
C THR A 64 5.68 7.93 10.02
N MET A 65 4.53 8.51 10.37
CA MET A 65 3.29 8.33 9.63
C MET A 65 3.37 9.12 8.32
N ILE A 66 3.12 8.46 7.20
CA ILE A 66 3.18 9.08 5.87
C ILE A 66 1.81 9.64 5.48
N PHE A 67 0.75 8.86 5.69
CA PHE A 67 -0.62 9.30 5.50
C PHE A 67 -1.52 8.76 6.62
N SER A 68 -2.51 9.58 7.00
CA SER A 68 -3.47 9.22 8.05
C SER A 68 -4.58 8.32 7.49
N GLU A 69 -5.02 8.56 6.26
CA GLU A 69 -6.14 7.84 5.65
C GLU A 69 -6.00 7.72 4.13
N LYS A 70 -6.27 6.54 3.57
CA LYS A 70 -6.63 6.34 2.17
C LYS A 70 -7.89 5.50 2.09
N THR A 71 -9.03 6.13 1.83
CA THR A 71 -10.35 5.49 1.87
C THR A 71 -11.00 5.50 0.50
N PRO A 72 -11.40 4.34 -0.05
CA PRO A 72 -12.26 4.30 -1.22
C PRO A 72 -13.69 4.69 -0.82
N LEU A 73 -14.26 5.65 -1.55
CA LEU A 73 -15.61 6.18 -1.29
C LEU A 73 -16.64 5.48 -2.19
N HIS A 74 -16.72 4.15 -2.08
CA HIS A 74 -17.61 3.33 -2.92
C HIS A 74 -19.05 3.19 -2.38
N GLY A 75 -19.30 3.56 -1.12
CA GLY A 75 -20.64 3.52 -0.50
C GLY A 75 -21.11 2.13 -0.04
N ALA A 76 -20.63 1.05 -0.67
CA ALA A 76 -20.89 -0.33 -0.25
C ALA A 76 -20.25 -0.70 1.10
N VAL A 77 -20.77 -1.74 1.75
CA VAL A 77 -20.10 -2.43 2.88
C VAL A 77 -19.55 -3.75 2.35
N LEU A 78 -18.23 -3.94 2.46
CA LEU A 78 -17.55 -5.18 2.12
C LEU A 78 -17.78 -6.22 3.22
N THR A 79 -18.20 -7.42 2.83
CA THR A 79 -18.70 -8.45 3.75
C THR A 79 -17.84 -9.71 3.76
N GLN A 80 -17.10 -9.97 2.69
CA GLN A 80 -16.31 -11.19 2.53
C GLN A 80 -14.85 -10.88 2.20
N THR A 81 -13.95 -11.72 2.70
CA THR A 81 -12.55 -11.78 2.27
C THR A 81 -12.45 -12.81 1.17
N ASP A 82 -12.21 -12.34 -0.06
CA ASP A 82 -11.98 -13.22 -1.22
C ASP A 82 -10.57 -13.80 -1.19
N ARG A 83 -9.58 -12.95 -0.85
CA ARG A 83 -8.17 -13.37 -0.81
C ARG A 83 -7.41 -12.72 0.32
N LEU A 84 -6.59 -13.50 1.01
CA LEU A 84 -5.56 -13.02 1.92
C LEU A 84 -4.27 -13.82 1.69
N ARG A 85 -3.19 -13.14 1.31
CA ARG A 85 -1.85 -13.70 1.13
C ARG A 85 -0.83 -12.76 1.74
N ASN A 86 0.07 -13.28 2.58
CA ASN A 86 1.09 -12.48 3.27
C ASN A 86 2.51 -13.10 3.23
N ASP A 87 2.87 -13.80 2.15
CA ASP A 87 4.16 -14.50 2.06
C ASP A 87 5.31 -13.57 1.62
N ARG A 88 6.50 -13.83 2.15
CA ARG A 88 7.78 -13.26 1.67
C ARG A 88 7.81 -11.73 1.62
N GLY A 89 7.14 -11.09 2.57
CA GLY A 89 7.07 -9.62 2.67
C GLY A 89 6.04 -8.98 1.74
N ASP A 90 5.35 -9.74 0.91
CA ASP A 90 4.21 -9.27 0.13
C ASP A 90 2.93 -9.42 0.96
N LEU A 91 2.00 -8.48 0.81
CA LEU A 91 0.62 -8.60 1.24
C LEU A 91 -0.27 -8.43 0.01
N ILE A 92 -1.23 -9.33 -0.18
CA ILE A 92 -2.38 -9.17 -1.06
C ILE A 92 -3.62 -9.45 -0.23
N PHE A 93 -4.51 -8.48 -0.16
CA PHE A 93 -5.77 -8.58 0.55
C PHE A 93 -6.91 -8.10 -0.34
N ILE A 94 -7.91 -8.94 -0.55
CA ILE A 94 -9.07 -8.67 -1.39
C ILE A 94 -10.33 -8.83 -0.54
N ARG A 95 -11.13 -7.76 -0.48
CA ARG A 95 -12.42 -7.72 0.19
C ARG A 95 -13.49 -7.32 -0.82
N THR A 96 -14.62 -7.98 -0.77
CA THR A 96 -15.72 -7.73 -1.70
C THR A 96 -17.07 -7.88 -1.00
N ASN A 97 -18.14 -7.45 -1.67
CA ASN A 97 -19.52 -7.83 -1.36
C ASN A 97 -20.26 -8.43 -2.58
N GLY A 98 -19.53 -8.77 -3.64
CA GLY A 98 -20.07 -9.27 -4.91
C GLY A 98 -20.44 -8.18 -5.94
N VAL A 99 -20.41 -6.90 -5.56
CA VAL A 99 -20.65 -5.76 -6.48
C VAL A 99 -19.45 -4.82 -6.50
N VAL A 100 -18.78 -4.65 -5.37
CA VAL A 100 -17.56 -3.86 -5.21
C VAL A 100 -16.48 -4.75 -4.63
N GLU A 101 -15.30 -4.71 -5.25
CA GLU A 101 -14.06 -5.31 -4.76
C GLU A 101 -13.04 -4.23 -4.45
N VAL A 102 -12.36 -4.37 -3.32
CA VAL A 102 -11.19 -3.58 -2.96
C VAL A 102 -10.01 -4.52 -2.75
N LYS A 103 -8.99 -4.32 -3.57
CA LYS A 103 -7.72 -5.05 -3.52
C LYS A 103 -6.63 -4.13 -3.00
N ILE A 104 -5.98 -4.57 -1.91
CA ILE A 104 -4.84 -3.91 -1.29
C ILE A 104 -3.61 -4.79 -1.51
N GLN A 105 -2.57 -4.19 -2.08
CA GLN A 105 -1.27 -4.82 -2.21
C GLN A 105 -0.22 -3.96 -1.52
N ALA A 106 0.61 -4.58 -0.68
CA ALA A 106 1.67 -3.89 0.04
C ALA A 106 2.95 -4.74 0.08
N LYS A 107 4.12 -4.09 0.17
CA LYS A 107 5.39 -4.75 0.48
C LYS A 107 6.02 -4.16 1.74
N ASP A 108 6.49 -5.04 2.63
CA ASP A 108 7.17 -4.62 3.86
C ASP A 108 8.64 -4.30 3.56
N CYS A 109 8.89 -3.07 3.10
CA CYS A 109 10.22 -2.59 2.72
C CYS A 109 10.50 -1.22 3.35
N SER A 110 11.77 -0.96 3.65
CA SER A 110 12.25 0.24 4.35
C SER A 110 11.99 1.58 3.63
N GLN A 111 11.73 1.54 2.33
CA GLN A 111 11.32 2.70 1.52
C GLN A 111 9.79 2.86 1.43
N GLY A 112 9.03 2.10 2.23
CA GLY A 112 7.57 1.97 2.10
C GLY A 112 7.13 0.90 1.10
N GLY A 113 8.01 0.49 0.19
CA GLY A 113 7.72 -0.55 -0.78
C GLY A 113 6.64 -0.15 -1.79
N ILE A 114 6.08 -1.15 -2.48
CA ILE A 114 4.88 -0.96 -3.31
C ILE A 114 3.68 -0.91 -2.37
N PHE A 115 2.87 0.14 -2.48
CA PHE A 115 1.52 0.17 -1.96
C PHE A 115 0.55 0.49 -3.10
N GLN A 116 -0.40 -0.41 -3.32
CA GLN A 116 -1.43 -0.27 -4.33
C GLN A 116 -2.79 -0.58 -3.70
N MET A 117 -3.77 0.20 -4.11
CA MET A 117 -5.16 -0.02 -3.77
C MET A 117 -5.97 0.15 -5.06
N GLU A 118 -6.63 -0.92 -5.44
CA GLU A 118 -7.45 -1.04 -6.64
C GLU A 118 -8.89 -1.25 -6.21
N ILE A 119 -9.82 -0.58 -6.89
CA ILE A 119 -11.25 -0.68 -6.64
C ILE A 119 -11.89 -1.09 -7.96
N GLU A 120 -12.51 -2.25 -7.96
CA GLU A 120 -13.30 -2.78 -9.06
C GLU A 120 -14.77 -2.78 -8.67
N ARG A 121 -15.65 -2.41 -9.59
CA ARG A 121 -17.08 -2.28 -9.30
C ARG A 121 -17.95 -2.43 -10.54
N ASP A 122 -19.06 -3.13 -10.37
CA ASP A 122 -20.02 -3.45 -11.45
C ASP A 122 -21.21 -2.48 -11.51
N ASP A 123 -21.39 -1.64 -10.49
CA ASP A 123 -22.53 -0.73 -10.35
C ASP A 123 -22.39 0.58 -11.16
N ALA A 124 -21.23 0.80 -11.81
CA ALA A 124 -20.89 1.90 -12.70
C ALA A 124 -20.73 3.37 -12.17
N PRO A 125 -20.73 3.73 -10.87
CA PRO A 125 -20.36 5.09 -10.45
C PRO A 125 -18.85 5.33 -10.56
N SER A 126 -18.44 6.60 -10.56
CA SER A 126 -17.02 6.97 -10.53
C SER A 126 -16.30 6.42 -9.29
N THR A 127 -15.10 5.89 -9.48
CA THR A 127 -14.20 5.52 -8.38
C THR A 127 -13.58 6.78 -7.77
N ARG A 128 -13.88 7.02 -6.49
CA ARG A 128 -13.29 8.12 -5.70
C ARG A 128 -12.50 7.57 -4.54
N VAL A 129 -11.34 8.14 -4.28
CA VAL A 129 -10.49 7.82 -3.13
C VAL A 129 -10.16 9.10 -2.38
N ARG A 130 -10.45 9.14 -1.09
CA ARG A 130 -9.99 10.21 -0.20
C ARG A 130 -8.62 9.83 0.35
N HIS A 131 -7.63 10.67 0.14
CA HIS A 131 -6.27 10.49 0.67
C HIS A 131 -5.92 11.68 1.56
N VAL A 132 -5.73 11.43 2.85
CA VAL A 132 -5.40 12.43 3.85
C VAL A 132 -3.99 12.17 4.34
N LEU A 133 -3.12 13.16 4.21
CA LEU A 133 -1.75 13.11 4.68
C LEU A 133 -1.70 13.00 6.22
N ALA A 134 -0.54 12.64 6.74
CA ALA A 134 -0.28 12.72 8.17
C ALA A 134 -0.03 14.19 8.58
N PRO A 135 -0.22 14.56 9.85
CA PRO A 135 -0.06 15.96 10.28
C PRO A 135 1.31 16.57 9.99
N GLU A 136 2.37 15.76 10.01
CA GLU A 136 3.76 16.20 9.76
C GLU A 136 4.21 15.94 8.31
N THR A 137 3.32 15.49 7.42
CA THR A 137 3.65 15.27 6.01
C THR A 137 2.98 16.29 5.11
N PHE A 138 3.64 16.59 4.00
CA PHE A 138 3.16 17.56 3.02
C PHE A 138 3.17 16.94 1.62
N TYR A 139 2.25 17.40 0.79
CA TYR A 139 2.26 17.09 -0.62
C TYR A 139 3.23 18.05 -1.30
N PHE A 140 4.28 17.49 -1.91
CA PHE A 140 5.18 18.28 -2.74
C PHE A 140 4.72 18.21 -4.19
N ASP A 141 4.22 19.32 -4.70
CA ASP A 141 3.98 19.50 -6.12
C ASP A 141 5.22 20.15 -6.75
N ASN A 142 5.89 19.42 -7.63
CA ASN A 142 7.11 19.90 -8.27
C ASN A 142 6.74 20.90 -9.39
N PRO A 143 7.04 22.21 -9.23
CA PRO A 143 6.65 23.21 -10.23
C PRO A 143 7.32 22.98 -11.59
N ASN A 144 8.51 22.38 -11.61
CA ASN A 144 9.21 22.06 -12.86
C ASN A 144 8.50 20.94 -13.64
N PHE A 145 7.82 20.03 -12.94
CA PHE A 145 6.99 19.01 -13.58
C PHE A 145 5.67 19.62 -14.05
N ARG A 146 5.00 20.38 -13.18
CA ARG A 146 3.71 21.03 -13.49
C ARG A 146 3.80 21.96 -14.70
N ALA A 147 4.91 22.70 -14.84
CA ALA A 147 5.14 23.59 -15.98
C ALA A 147 5.25 22.87 -17.33
N ARG A 148 5.38 21.54 -17.32
CA ARG A 148 5.56 20.67 -18.48
C ARG A 148 4.43 19.65 -18.63
N GLU A 149 3.34 19.80 -17.88
CA GLU A 149 2.16 18.96 -18.05
C GLU A 149 1.59 19.14 -19.47
N GLY A 150 1.39 18.02 -20.18
CA GLY A 150 0.98 18.02 -21.59
C GLY A 150 2.13 17.90 -22.59
N ASP A 151 3.39 18.00 -22.15
CA ASP A 151 4.54 17.71 -23.00
C ASP A 151 4.50 16.26 -23.48
N VAL A 152 4.72 16.05 -24.78
CA VAL A 152 5.05 14.73 -25.31
C VAL A 152 6.53 14.49 -25.08
N VAL A 153 6.86 13.73 -24.04
CA VAL A 153 8.24 13.30 -23.80
C VAL A 153 8.60 12.12 -24.71
N PRO A 154 9.67 12.20 -25.51
CA PRO A 154 10.12 11.06 -26.29
C PRO A 154 10.53 9.94 -25.32
N PHE A 155 9.88 8.79 -25.42
CA PHE A 155 10.34 7.58 -24.74
C PHE A 155 11.22 6.78 -25.70
N SER A 156 12.40 6.38 -25.22
CA SER A 156 13.22 5.43 -25.95
C SER A 156 12.90 4.02 -25.47
N ASN A 157 12.58 3.13 -26.42
CA ASN A 157 12.51 1.69 -26.14
C ASN A 157 13.91 1.06 -26.03
N SER A 158 14.96 1.84 -26.26
CA SER A 158 16.34 1.44 -26.04
C SER A 158 16.69 1.66 -24.57
N ALA A 159 16.17 0.81 -23.69
CA ALA A 159 16.94 0.50 -22.49
C ALA A 159 18.27 -0.09 -22.99
N GLY A 160 19.38 0.58 -22.68
CA GLY A 160 20.69 0.33 -23.29
C GLY A 160 21.02 -1.14 -23.50
N GLN A 161 21.32 -1.48 -24.76
CA GLN A 161 22.23 -2.58 -25.09
C GLN A 161 23.66 -2.16 -24.73
#